data_AF-A0A4Y3VCW7-F1
#
_entry.id   AF-A0A4Y3VCW7-F1
#
_cell.length_a   1.000
_cell.length_b   1.000
_cell.length_c   1.000
_cell.angle_alpha   90.00
_cell.angle_beta   90.00
_cell.angle_gamma   90.00
#
_symmetry.space_group_name_H-M   'P 1'
#
loop_
_entity.id
_entity.type
_entity.pdbx_description
1 polymer ?
#
loop_
_entity_poly.entity_id
_entity_poly.type
_entity_poly.pdbx_seq_one_letter_code
_entity_poly.pdbx_strand_id
1 'polypeptide(L)' 'MLSAGGEMKVEMVQRAANVLCDVPDDAHEEIITLIGAVATDRTTRASDLSAAFGDWCWLLYTRHGDVIEVLDVGCAR' A
#
# COMPACT_ATOMS: atom_id res chain seq x y z
N MET A 1 22.67 -21.17 3.82
CA MET A 1 21.78 -20.56 2.81
C MET A 1 20.80 -19.69 3.59
N LEU A 2 21.18 -18.44 3.88
CA LEU A 2 20.35 -17.52 4.66
C LEU A 2 19.23 -17.03 3.73
N SER A 3 18.00 -17.44 4.00
CA SER A 3 16.83 -16.85 3.38
C SER A 3 16.71 -15.44 3.95
N ALA A 4 17.21 -14.43 3.24
CA ALA A 4 16.87 -13.04 3.50
C ALA A 4 15.42 -12.81 3.02
N GLY A 5 14.47 -13.45 3.69
CA GLY A 5 13.07 -13.07 3.58
C GLY A 5 12.85 -11.95 4.58
N GLY A 6 13.32 -10.74 4.27
CA GLY A 6 13.02 -9.55 5.07
C GLY A 6 11.51 -9.41 5.18
N GLU A 7 11.01 -9.18 6.40
CA GLU A 7 9.61 -8.82 6.59
C GLU A 7 9.36 -7.52 5.81
N MET A 8 8.33 -7.51 4.97
CA MET A 8 7.97 -6.33 4.20
C MET A 8 7.57 -5.20 5.15
N LYS A 9 8.23 -4.06 5.05
CA LYS A 9 7.90 -2.84 5.78
C LYS A 9 6.97 -1.98 4.94
N VAL A 10 5.90 -1.48 5.56
CA VAL A 10 5.05 -0.46 4.97
C VAL A 10 5.34 0.86 5.66
N GLU A 11 5.69 1.86 4.87
CA GLU A 11 5.77 3.25 5.30
C GLU A 11 4.66 4.04 4.60
N MET A 12 4.14 5.06 5.26
CA MET A 12 3.06 5.88 4.70
C MET A 12 3.39 7.34 4.93
N VAL A 13 3.30 8.13 3.87
CA VAL A 13 3.49 9.58 3.99
C VAL A 13 2.34 10.19 4.79
N GLN A 14 2.62 11.26 5.54
CA GLN A 14 1.64 11.87 6.44
C GLN A 14 0.34 12.27 5.73
N ARG A 15 0.42 12.69 4.46
CA ARG A 15 -0.77 13.03 3.66
C ARG A 15 -1.69 11.82 3.48
N ALA A 16 -1.15 10.68 3.05
CA ALA A 16 -1.90 9.44 2.88
C ALA A 16 -2.45 8.95 4.23
N ALA A 17 -1.67 9.10 5.31
CA ALA A 17 -2.12 8.79 6.66
C ALA A 17 -3.35 9.61 7.09
N ASN A 18 -3.34 10.92 6.78
CA ASN A 18 -4.48 11.78 7.09
C ASN A 18 -5.72 11.36 6.29
N VAL A 19 -5.58 11.07 4.99
CA VAL A 19 -6.70 10.59 4.17
C VAL A 19 -7.25 9.29 4.72
N LEU A 20 -6.39 8.34 5.10
CA LEU A 20 -6.81 7.07 5.69
C LEU A 20 -7.62 7.30 6.98
N CYS A 21 -7.24 8.26 7.83
CA CYS A 21 -8.00 8.58 9.04
C CYS A 21 -9.35 9.26 8.77
N ASP A 22 -9.52 9.89 7.61
CA ASP A 22 -10.71 10.68 7.26
C ASP A 22 -11.74 9.90 6.44
N VAL A 23 -11.38 8.71 5.91
CA VAL A 23 -12.32 7.86 5.16
C VAL A 23 -13.29 7.10 6.09
N PRO A 24 -14.49 6.75 5.62
CA PRO A 24 -15.41 5.87 6.37
C PRO A 24 -14.83 4.47 6.63
N ASP A 25 -15.36 3.75 7.62
CA ASP A 25 -14.82 2.46 8.08
C ASP A 25 -14.73 1.38 6.98
N ASP A 26 -15.71 1.31 6.08
CA ASP A 26 -15.73 0.37 4.95
C ASP A 26 -14.59 0.66 3.96
N ALA A 27 -14.40 1.93 3.62
CA ALA A 27 -13.29 2.39 2.81
C ALA A 27 -11.93 2.16 3.52
N HIS A 28 -11.88 2.36 4.84
CA HIS A 28 -10.68 2.10 5.64
C HIS A 28 -10.28 0.62 5.58
N GLU A 29 -11.23 -0.30 5.78
CA GLU A 29 -10.99 -1.75 5.68
C GLU A 29 -10.49 -2.16 4.29
N GLU A 30 -11.06 -1.59 3.23
CA GLU A 30 -10.64 -1.86 1.86
C GLU A 30 -9.20 -1.38 1.59
N ILE A 31 -8.84 -0.17 2.03
CA ILE A 31 -7.49 0.37 1.87
C ILE A 31 -6.47 -0.48 2.64
N ILE A 32 -6.78 -0.88 3.88
CA ILE A 32 -5.91 -1.77 4.66
C ILE A 32 -5.72 -3.12 3.96
N THR A 33 -6.79 -3.66 3.38
CA THR A 33 -6.73 -4.91 2.60
C THR A 33 -5.83 -4.76 1.37
N LEU A 34 -5.94 -3.65 0.63
CA LEU A 34 -5.08 -3.35 -0.51
C LEU A 34 -3.60 -3.24 -0.10
N ILE A 35 -3.30 -2.55 1.00
CA ILE A 35 -1.94 -2.44 1.54
C ILE A 35 -1.38 -3.84 1.86
N GLY A 36 -2.18 -4.70 2.50
CA GLY A 36 -1.81 -6.08 2.81
C GLY A 36 -1.53 -6.92 1.55
N ALA A 37 -2.35 -6.78 0.51
CA ALA A 37 -2.15 -7.45 -0.77
C ALA A 37 -0.83 -7.03 -1.44
N VAL A 38 -0.56 -5.72 -1.51
CA VAL A 38 0.70 -5.21 -2.05
C VAL A 38 1.91 -5.66 -1.22
N ALA A 39 1.78 -5.69 0.11
CA ALA A 39 2.86 -6.12 0.99
C ALA A 39 3.21 -7.61 0.88
N THR A 40 2.23 -8.45 0.56
CA THR A 40 2.42 -9.90 0.40
C THR A 40 2.86 -10.28 -1.01
N ASP A 41 2.59 -9.45 -2.01
CA ASP A 41 3.07 -9.66 -3.36
C ASP A 41 4.59 -9.40 -3.46
N ARG A 42 5.36 -10.48 -3.55
CA ARG A 42 6.83 -10.43 -3.75
C ARG A 42 7.25 -10.49 -5.21
N THR A 43 6.30 -10.68 -6.13
CA THR A 43 6.56 -10.85 -7.56
C THR A 43 6.66 -9.52 -8.28
N THR A 44 5.94 -8.51 -7.79
CA THR A 44 5.95 -7.16 -8.37
C THR A 44 7.24 -6.42 -8.03
N ARG A 45 8.25 -6.53 -8.90
CA ARG A 45 9.50 -5.77 -8.85
C ARG A 45 9.34 -4.37 -9.46
N ALA A 46 8.35 -3.61 -9.02
CA ALA A 46 8.24 -2.23 -9.45
C ALA A 46 9.30 -1.39 -8.73
N SER A 47 10.33 -0.92 -9.44
CA SER A 47 11.22 0.13 -8.92
C SER A 47 10.63 1.54 -9.11
N ASP A 48 9.43 1.62 -9.68
CA ASP A 48 8.72 2.83 -10.10
C ASP A 48 7.41 3.04 -9.32
N LEU A 49 6.81 4.20 -9.55
CA LEU A 49 5.46 4.55 -9.10
C LEU A 49 4.43 3.53 -9.60
N SER A 50 3.70 2.93 -8.67
CA SER A 50 2.73 1.86 -8.91
C SER A 50 1.39 2.16 -8.26
N ALA A 51 0.32 1.60 -8.82
CA ALA A 51 -1.01 1.71 -8.25
C ALA A 51 -1.63 0.32 -8.04
N ALA A 52 -2.35 0.16 -6.94
CA ALA A 52 -3.22 -0.97 -6.68
C ALA A 52 -4.67 -0.47 -6.52
N PHE A 53 -5.62 -1.25 -7.00
CA PHE A 53 -7.02 -0.89 -7.05
C PHE A 53 -7.86 -2.00 -6.42
N GLY A 54 -8.77 -1.62 -5.54
CA GLY A 54 -9.85 -2.44 -5.04
C GLY A 54 -11.12 -2.20 -5.84
N ASP A 55 -12.25 -2.45 -5.21
CA ASP A 55 -13.57 -2.26 -5.80
C ASP A 55 -13.93 -0.77 -5.89
N TRP A 56 -13.57 0.00 -4.86
CA TRP A 56 -13.82 1.45 -4.79
C TRP A 56 -12.60 2.24 -4.37
N CYS A 57 -11.61 1.61 -3.74
CA CYS A 57 -10.44 2.29 -3.23
C CYS A 57 -9.19 2.03 -4.07
N TRP A 58 -8.20 2.90 -3.92
CA TRP A 58 -6.93 2.82 -4.62
C TRP A 58 -5.77 3.22 -3.71
N LEU A 59 -4.59 2.71 -4.06
CA LEU A 59 -3.32 2.91 -3.38
C LEU A 59 -2.26 3.29 -4.40
N LEU A 60 -1.58 4.42 -4.22
CA LEU A 60 -0.39 4.81 -4.99
C LEU A 60 0.85 4.60 -4.12
N TYR A 61 1.83 3.86 -4.63
CA TYR A 61 3.00 3.45 -3.86
C TYR A 61 4.26 3.31 -4.71
N THR A 62 5.41 3.31 -4.06
CA THR A 62 6.67 2.84 -4.64
C THR A 62 7.18 1.65 -3.84
N ARG A 63 8.01 0.81 -4.48
CA ARG A 63 8.67 -0.31 -3.79
C ARG A 63 10.18 -0.19 -3.92
N HIS A 64 10.85 -0.20 -2.77
CA HIS A 64 12.30 -0.11 -2.66
C HIS A 64 12.81 -1.27 -1.80
N GLY A 65 13.18 -2.37 -2.46
CA GLY A 65 13.57 -3.60 -1.77
C GLY A 65 12.38 -4.20 -0.99
N ASP A 66 12.56 -4.28 0.34
CA ASP A 66 11.55 -4.77 1.29
C ASP A 66 10.73 -3.64 1.92
N VAL A 67 10.73 -2.44 1.33
CA VAL A 67 9.90 -1.32 1.76
C VAL A 67 8.88 -0.99 0.68
N ILE A 68 7.61 -0.90 1.07
CA ILE A 68 6.56 -0.22 0.32
C ILE A 68 6.34 1.15 0.94
N GLU A 69 6.49 2.19 0.13
CA GLU A 69 6.17 3.55 0.54
C GLU A 69 4.84 3.96 -0.09
N VAL A 70 3.83 4.15 0.76
CA VAL A 70 2.49 4.59 0.38
C VAL A 70 2.50 6.11 0.24
N LEU A 71 2.27 6.58 -0.98
CA LEU A 71 2.34 7.99 -1.37
C LEU A 71 0.96 8.66 -1.34
N ASP A 72 -0.09 7.93 -1.71
CA ASP A 72 -1.46 8.44 -1.68
C ASP A 72 -2.47 7.28 -1.62
N VAL A 73 -3.64 7.56 -1.05
CA VAL A 73 -4.78 6.64 -0.98
C VAL A 73 -6.05 7.41 -1.28
N GLY A 74 -7.09 6.72 -1.74
CA GLY A 74 -8.39 7.33 -1.88
C GLY A 74 -9.44 6.33 -2.30
N CYS A 75 -10.69 6.80 -2.37
CA CYS A 75 -11.81 6.00 -2.83
C CYS A 75 -12.66 6.78 -3.82
N ALA A 76 -13.12 6.10 -4.87
CA ALA A 76 -14.12 6.61 -5.80
C ALA A 76 -15.45 6.65 -5.07
N ARG A 77 -16.00 7.85 -4.92
CA ARG A 77 -17.30 8.11 -4.33
C ARG A 77 -18.28 8.56 -5.41
#